data_AF-A0A1A8NG47-F1
#
_entry.id   AF-A0A1A8NG47-F1
#
_cell.length_a   1.000
_cell.length_b   1.000
_cell.length_c   1.000
_cell.angle_alpha   90.00
_cell.angle_beta   90.00
_cell.angle_gamma   90.00
#
_symmetry.space_group_name_H-M   'P 1'
#
loop_
_entity.id
_entity.type
_entity.pdbx_description
1 polymer ?
#
loop_
_entity_poly.entity_id
_entity_poly.type
_entity_poly.pdbx_seq_one_letter_code
_entity_poly.pdbx_strand_id
1 'polypeptide(L)'
;EDLDMEDNTSKYCVSNLTCQMAGLGITNVIEAWNAHRIPGKGIPNELAKEGCPARVPEDLLPVGAAAADLYQQETGSALKRESIFGCDPFTSEASRQQTETEFGSHFDLASLYQNVVNHNYEPFQDAVRSLTETTRRCV
;
A
#
# COMPACT_ATOMS: atom_id res chain seq x y z
N GLU A 1 -23.16 4.58 11.32
CA GLU A 1 -22.30 5.11 12.39
C GLU A 1 -21.01 5.55 11.73
N ASP A 2 -20.58 6.79 11.98
CA ASP A 2 -19.42 7.38 11.31
C ASP A 2 -18.12 6.79 11.87
N LEU A 3 -17.11 6.62 11.01
CA LEU A 3 -15.77 6.16 11.42
C LEU A 3 -15.12 7.20 12.33
N ASP A 4 -14.80 6.81 13.56
CA ASP A 4 -14.02 7.65 14.48
C ASP A 4 -12.55 7.70 14.04
N MET A 5 -12.20 8.78 13.33
CA MET A 5 -10.84 9.04 12.85
C MET A 5 -9.94 9.70 13.91
N GLU A 6 -10.35 9.79 15.17
CA GLU A 6 -9.45 10.10 16.28
C GLU A 6 -8.83 8.83 16.89
N ASP A 7 -9.56 7.70 16.84
CA ASP A 7 -9.08 6.39 17.26
C ASP A 7 -7.90 5.89 16.39
N ASN A 8 -6.82 5.48 17.04
CA ASN A 8 -5.63 4.97 16.36
C ASN A 8 -5.90 3.66 15.61
N THR A 9 -6.81 2.81 16.13
CA THR A 9 -7.15 1.55 15.46
C THR A 9 -7.91 1.81 14.17
N SER A 10 -8.89 2.72 14.19
CA SER A 10 -9.57 3.18 12.97
C SER A 10 -8.58 3.76 11.96
N LYS A 11 -7.67 4.66 12.39
CA LYS A 11 -6.63 5.25 11.52
C LYS A 11 -5.77 4.16 10.87
N TYR A 12 -5.34 3.17 11.64
CA TYR A 12 -4.57 2.04 11.14
C TYR A 12 -5.37 1.25 10.10
N CYS A 13 -6.60 0.83 10.42
CA CYS A 13 -7.41 -0.01 9.54
C CYS A 13 -7.72 0.69 8.21
N VAL A 14 -8.09 1.98 8.26
CA VAL A 14 -8.31 2.80 7.06
C VAL A 14 -7.03 2.93 6.25
N SER A 15 -5.91 3.26 6.89
CA SER A 15 -4.61 3.42 6.22
C SER A 15 -4.18 2.11 5.56
N ASN A 16 -4.17 1.01 6.31
CA ASN A 16 -3.76 -0.30 5.87
C ASN A 16 -4.59 -0.77 4.66
N LEU A 17 -5.92 -0.75 4.75
CA LEU A 17 -6.76 -1.22 3.66
C LEU A 17 -6.65 -0.31 2.43
N THR A 18 -6.54 1.01 2.61
CA THR A 18 -6.33 1.97 1.51
C THR A 18 -4.99 1.71 0.80
N CYS A 19 -3.92 1.48 1.55
CA CYS A 19 -2.61 1.14 1.01
C CYS A 19 -2.64 -0.17 0.22
N GLN A 20 -3.38 -1.18 0.69
CA GLN A 20 -3.57 -2.43 -0.06
C GLN A 20 -4.32 -2.21 -1.38
N MET A 21 -5.38 -1.39 -1.38
CA MET A 21 -6.09 -1.04 -2.62
C MET A 21 -5.21 -0.27 -3.60
N ALA A 22 -4.42 0.69 -3.09
CA ALA A 22 -3.45 1.43 -3.89
C ALA A 22 -2.37 0.51 -4.47
N GLY A 23 -1.86 -0.42 -3.65
CA GLY A 23 -0.91 -1.44 -4.07
C GLY A 23 -1.44 -2.31 -5.22
N LEU A 24 -2.68 -2.79 -5.10
CA LEU A 24 -3.33 -3.53 -6.20
C LEU A 24 -3.44 -2.70 -7.47
N GLY A 25 -3.86 -1.44 -7.37
CA GLY A 25 -3.96 -0.55 -8.52
C GLY A 25 -2.60 -0.29 -9.20
N ILE A 26 -1.55 -0.05 -8.41
CA ILE A 26 -0.19 0.14 -8.91
C ILE A 26 0.30 -1.13 -9.61
N THR A 27 0.12 -2.30 -8.99
CA THR A 27 0.49 -3.60 -9.60
C THR A 27 -0.22 -3.82 -10.93
N ASN A 28 -1.54 -3.61 -10.99
CA ASN A 28 -2.31 -3.76 -12.23
C ASN A 28 -1.77 -2.86 -13.36
N VAL A 29 -1.41 -1.61 -13.04
CA VAL A 29 -0.83 -0.68 -14.01
C VAL A 29 0.55 -1.14 -14.46
N ILE A 30 1.41 -1.56 -13.54
CA ILE A 30 2.76 -2.05 -13.86
C ILE A 30 2.70 -3.29 -14.76
N GLU A 31 1.84 -4.24 -14.42
CA GLU A 31 1.65 -5.47 -15.20
C GLU A 31 1.14 -5.16 -16.61
N ALA A 32 0.10 -4.32 -16.72
CA ALA A 32 -0.45 -3.92 -18.01
C ALA A 32 0.59 -3.16 -18.86
N TRP A 33 1.33 -2.24 -18.25
CA TRP A 33 2.40 -1.49 -18.90
C TRP A 33 3.50 -2.42 -19.42
N ASN A 34 3.97 -3.35 -18.58
CA ASN A 34 5.06 -4.24 -18.92
C ASN A 34 4.69 -5.32 -19.95
N ALA A 35 3.39 -5.63 -20.08
CA ALA A 35 2.85 -6.51 -21.11
C ALA A 35 2.60 -5.79 -22.45
N HIS A 36 2.54 -4.46 -22.47
CA HIS A 36 2.23 -3.68 -23.67
C HIS A 36 3.43 -3.57 -24.63
N ARG A 37 3.17 -3.63 -25.94
CA ARG A 37 4.20 -3.43 -26.97
C ARG A 37 4.45 -1.93 -27.21
N ILE A 38 5.64 -1.47 -26.88
CA ILE A 38 6.11 -0.12 -27.17
C ILE A 38 6.63 -0.07 -28.62
N PRO A 39 6.05 0.78 -29.49
CA PRO A 39 6.49 0.93 -30.89
C PRO A 39 7.99 1.21 -31.00
N GLY A 40 8.70 0.46 -31.85
CA GLY A 40 10.14 0.59 -32.05
C GLY A 40 11.03 0.10 -30.90
N LYS A 41 10.47 -0.40 -29.79
CA LYS A 41 11.23 -0.93 -28.65
C LYS A 41 10.94 -2.41 -28.36
N GLY A 42 9.69 -2.84 -28.41
CA GLY A 42 9.28 -4.21 -28.05
C GLY A 42 8.39 -4.26 -26.82
N ILE A 43 8.25 -5.43 -26.20
CA ILE A 43 7.45 -5.64 -24.98
C ILE A 43 8.40 -5.65 -23.78
N PRO A 44 8.24 -4.80 -22.76
CA PRO A 44 9.16 -4.72 -21.63
C PRO A 44 9.44 -6.06 -20.96
N ASN A 45 8.41 -6.88 -20.69
CA ASN A 45 8.59 -8.21 -20.11
C ASN A 45 9.46 -9.14 -20.98
N GLU A 46 9.36 -9.05 -22.30
CA GLU A 46 10.18 -9.82 -23.23
C GLU A 46 11.62 -9.31 -23.26
N LEU A 47 11.81 -7.98 -23.22
CA LEU A 47 13.12 -7.34 -23.18
C LEU A 47 13.87 -7.65 -21.88
N ALA A 48 13.14 -7.80 -20.78
CA ALA A 48 13.70 -8.06 -19.46
C ALA A 48 13.99 -9.55 -19.18
N LYS A 49 13.66 -10.49 -20.09
CA LYS A 49 13.86 -11.93 -19.90
C LYS A 49 15.29 -12.34 -19.61
N GLU A 50 16.26 -11.60 -20.15
CA GLU A 50 17.69 -11.81 -19.92
C GLU A 50 18.18 -11.17 -18.61
N GLY A 51 17.28 -10.56 -17.85
CA GLY A 51 17.54 -9.85 -16.60
C GLY A 51 17.63 -8.34 -16.78
N CYS A 52 17.49 -7.61 -15.68
CA CYS A 52 17.81 -6.19 -15.59
C CYS A 52 19.16 -6.05 -14.88
N PRO A 53 20.27 -5.78 -15.60
CA PRO A 53 21.61 -6.10 -15.09
C PRO A 53 22.21 -5.09 -14.11
N ALA A 54 21.63 -3.91 -13.89
CA ALA A 54 22.30 -2.87 -13.09
C ALA A 54 21.40 -2.37 -11.96
N ARG A 55 21.69 -2.83 -10.73
CA ARG A 55 21.33 -2.06 -9.54
C ARG A 55 22.12 -0.75 -9.60
N VAL A 56 21.45 0.38 -9.46
CA VAL A 56 22.11 1.66 -9.31
C VAL A 56 22.75 1.68 -7.93
N PRO A 57 24.07 1.93 -7.83
CA PRO A 57 24.76 2.11 -6.55
C PRO A 57 24.09 3.20 -5.71
N GLU A 58 24.04 3.03 -4.37
CA GLU A 58 23.40 3.99 -3.47
C GLU A 58 24.09 5.37 -3.45
N ASP A 59 25.36 5.44 -3.82
CA ASP A 59 26.09 6.70 -4.03
C ASP A 59 25.58 7.50 -5.24
N LEU A 60 24.93 6.83 -6.21
CA LEU A 60 24.30 7.46 -7.37
C LEU A 60 22.79 7.67 -7.17
N LEU A 61 22.13 6.80 -6.42
CA LEU A 61 20.72 6.92 -6.07
C LEU A 61 20.50 6.57 -4.60
N PRO A 62 20.54 7.56 -3.69
CA PRO A 62 20.39 7.30 -2.28
C PRO A 62 18.98 6.79 -1.94
N VAL A 63 18.88 6.01 -0.87
CA VAL A 63 17.59 5.59 -0.31
C VAL A 63 16.75 6.80 0.10
N GLY A 64 15.42 6.65 0.12
CA GLY A 64 14.49 7.77 0.29
C GLY A 64 14.75 8.66 1.51
N ALA A 65 15.14 8.07 2.65
CA ALA A 65 15.49 8.83 3.85
C ALA A 65 16.72 9.72 3.64
N ALA A 66 17.79 9.16 3.08
CA ALA A 66 19.02 9.89 2.76
C ALA A 66 18.76 10.96 1.69
N ALA A 67 17.95 10.67 0.67
CA ALA A 67 17.54 11.65 -0.33
C ALA A 67 16.76 12.82 0.29
N ALA A 68 15.87 12.55 1.24
CA ALA A 68 15.12 13.59 1.95
C ALA A 68 16.02 14.44 2.87
N ASP A 69 17.01 13.83 3.51
CA ASP A 69 18.03 14.55 4.29
C ASP A 69 18.86 15.47 3.41
N LEU A 70 19.35 14.98 2.27
CA LEU A 70 20.09 15.77 1.29
C LEU A 70 19.26 16.95 0.79
N TYR A 71 18.00 16.71 0.41
CA TYR A 71 17.10 17.77 -0.03
C TYR A 71 16.92 18.86 1.03
N GLN A 72 16.74 18.47 2.29
CA GLN A 72 16.61 19.39 3.41
C GLN A 72 17.89 20.20 3.66
N GLN A 73 19.06 19.57 3.53
CA GLN A 73 20.35 20.22 3.71
C GLN A 73 20.63 21.24 2.59
N GLU A 74 20.28 20.91 1.35
CA GLU A 74 20.53 21.77 0.18
C GLU A 74 19.52 22.92 0.06
N THR A 75 18.24 22.66 0.30
CA THR A 75 17.17 23.63 0.05
C THR A 75 16.68 24.37 1.29
N GLY A 76 17.04 23.88 2.48
CA GLY A 76 16.48 24.36 3.75
C GLY A 76 15.00 23.99 3.96
N SER A 77 14.37 23.28 3.02
CA SER A 77 12.96 22.88 3.07
C SER A 77 12.78 21.40 3.40
N ALA A 78 11.78 21.09 4.22
CA ALA A 78 11.47 19.72 4.61
C ALA A 78 10.52 19.07 3.62
N LEU A 79 10.93 17.92 3.07
CA LEU A 79 9.96 16.97 2.54
C LEU A 79 9.10 16.42 3.70
N LYS A 80 7.85 16.05 3.41
CA LYS A 80 7.04 15.32 4.37
C LYS A 80 7.75 14.02 4.76
N ARG A 81 8.04 13.88 6.05
CA ARG A 81 8.63 12.69 6.66
C ARG A 81 7.56 11.63 6.92
N GLU A 82 7.99 10.43 7.30
CA GLU A 82 7.10 9.34 7.68
C GLU A 82 6.06 9.82 8.69
N SER A 83 4.79 9.57 8.35
CA SER A 83 3.65 9.96 9.18
C SER A 83 3.46 8.91 10.27
N ILE A 84 3.15 9.36 11.49
CA ILE A 84 2.68 8.50 12.58
C ILE A 84 1.19 8.11 12.42
N PHE A 85 0.60 8.43 11.27
CA PHE A 85 -0.80 8.11 11.00
C PHE A 85 -0.97 6.63 10.71
N GLY A 86 -1.85 5.97 11.48
CA GLY A 86 -2.16 4.56 11.29
C GLY A 86 -0.99 3.64 11.61
N CYS A 87 -0.32 3.87 12.74
CA CYS A 87 0.68 2.95 13.27
C CYS A 87 0.08 1.57 13.53
N ASP A 88 0.89 0.53 13.36
CA ASP A 88 0.52 -0.85 13.65
C ASP A 88 0.14 -1.01 15.15
N PRO A 89 -1.10 -1.43 15.46
CA PRO A 89 -1.55 -1.58 16.83
C PRO A 89 -1.20 -2.96 17.44
N PHE A 90 -0.71 -3.92 16.65
CA PHE A 90 -0.46 -5.27 17.13
C PHE A 90 0.81 -5.36 17.98
N THR A 91 0.70 -6.01 19.14
CA THR A 91 1.84 -6.32 20.01
C THR A 91 2.47 -7.68 19.70
N SER A 92 1.81 -8.50 18.87
CA SER A 92 2.29 -9.82 18.47
C SER A 92 1.92 -10.16 17.02
N GLU A 93 2.82 -10.89 16.35
CA GLU A 93 2.60 -11.39 14.98
C GLU A 93 1.41 -12.37 14.92
N ALA A 94 1.17 -13.13 15.99
CA ALA A 94 0.05 -14.07 16.06
C ALA A 94 -1.30 -13.35 16.01
N SER A 95 -1.46 -12.25 16.75
CA SER A 95 -2.67 -11.41 16.71
C SER A 95 -2.91 -10.81 15.33
N ARG A 96 -1.83 -10.37 14.67
CA ARG A 96 -1.88 -9.83 13.31
C ARG A 96 -2.34 -10.89 12.31
N GLN A 97 -1.68 -12.05 12.29
CA GLN A 97 -2.02 -13.14 11.39
C GLN A 97 -3.46 -13.64 11.61
N GLN A 98 -3.91 -13.70 12.86
CA GLN A 98 -5.30 -14.04 13.18
C GLN A 98 -6.27 -13.03 12.55
N THR A 99 -6.01 -11.72 12.72
CA THR A 99 -6.85 -10.66 12.15
C THR A 99 -6.87 -10.72 10.62
N GLU A 100 -5.71 -10.89 9.99
CA GLU A 100 -5.60 -11.00 8.52
C GLU A 100 -6.34 -12.23 7.99
N THR A 101 -6.26 -13.37 8.70
CA THR A 101 -6.95 -14.61 8.33
C THR A 101 -8.47 -14.46 8.46
N GLU A 102 -8.94 -13.92 9.58
CA GLU A 102 -10.38 -13.69 9.80
C GLU A 102 -10.93 -12.69 8.77
N PHE A 103 -10.22 -11.60 8.53
CA PHE A 103 -10.61 -10.62 7.51
C PHE A 103 -10.66 -11.25 6.10
N GLY A 104 -9.61 -11.98 5.70
CA GLY A 104 -9.51 -12.62 4.39
C GLY A 104 -10.54 -13.74 4.15
N SER A 105 -11.13 -14.30 5.21
CA SER A 105 -12.24 -15.26 5.08
C SER A 105 -13.59 -14.61 4.71
N HIS A 106 -13.72 -13.29 4.90
CA HIS A 106 -14.94 -12.53 4.63
C HIS A 106 -14.80 -11.60 3.43
N PHE A 107 -13.60 -11.08 3.19
CA PHE A 107 -13.33 -10.08 2.16
C PHE A 107 -12.21 -10.51 1.21
N ASP A 108 -12.52 -10.51 -0.07
CA ASP A 108 -11.53 -10.62 -1.14
C ASP A 108 -11.08 -9.21 -1.58
N LEU A 109 -9.78 -8.94 -1.51
CA LEU A 109 -9.21 -7.63 -1.81
C LEU A 109 -9.39 -7.24 -3.28
N ALA A 110 -9.34 -8.21 -4.21
CA ALA A 110 -9.55 -7.94 -5.63
C ALA A 110 -10.99 -7.49 -5.90
N SER A 111 -11.96 -8.17 -5.28
CA SER A 111 -13.37 -7.80 -5.34
C SER A 111 -13.63 -6.42 -4.73
N LEU A 112 -13.04 -6.12 -3.57
CA LEU A 112 -13.11 -4.79 -2.96
C LEU A 112 -12.56 -3.71 -3.89
N TYR A 113 -11.38 -3.95 -4.47
CA TYR A 113 -10.76 -3.03 -5.42
C TYR A 113 -11.68 -2.75 -6.62
N GLN A 114 -12.24 -3.80 -7.22
CA GLN A 114 -13.17 -3.66 -8.36
C GLN A 114 -14.41 -2.84 -8.01
N ASN A 115 -14.96 -3.02 -6.81
CA ASN A 115 -16.09 -2.20 -6.37
C ASN A 115 -15.70 -0.72 -6.23
N VAL A 116 -14.57 -0.43 -5.58
CA VAL A 116 -14.09 0.95 -5.37
C VAL A 116 -13.84 1.68 -6.69
N VAL A 117 -13.17 1.05 -7.67
CA VAL A 117 -12.89 1.70 -8.96
C VAL A 117 -14.15 1.91 -9.81
N ASN A 118 -15.20 1.13 -9.57
CA ASN A 118 -16.51 1.28 -10.21
C ASN A 118 -17.48 2.14 -9.38
N HIS A 119 -16.97 2.94 -8.44
CA HIS A 119 -17.76 3.84 -7.60
C HIS A 119 -18.76 3.15 -6.65
N ASN A 120 -18.62 1.84 -6.41
CA ASN A 120 -19.36 1.14 -5.38
C ASN A 120 -18.53 1.09 -4.08
N TYR A 121 -18.76 2.06 -3.20
CA TYR A 121 -17.94 2.24 -1.99
C TYR A 121 -18.47 1.50 -0.75
N GLU A 122 -19.71 1.02 -0.75
CA GLU A 122 -20.30 0.32 0.40
C GLU A 122 -19.46 -0.88 0.86
N PRO A 123 -19.03 -1.80 -0.03
CA PRO A 123 -18.24 -2.97 0.39
C PRO A 123 -16.92 -2.57 1.07
N PHE A 124 -16.29 -1.48 0.62
CA PHE A 124 -15.07 -0.97 1.23
C PHE A 124 -15.34 -0.40 2.63
N GLN A 125 -16.43 0.34 2.80
CA GLN A 125 -16.82 0.88 4.12
C GLN A 125 -17.14 -0.26 5.11
N ASP A 126 -17.82 -1.31 4.65
CA ASP A 126 -18.09 -2.51 5.45
C ASP A 126 -16.81 -3.25 5.81
N ALA A 127 -15.88 -3.38 4.86
CA ALA A 127 -14.58 -3.98 5.10
C ALA A 127 -13.77 -3.20 6.15
N VAL A 128 -13.75 -1.86 6.08
CA VAL A 128 -13.07 -1.04 7.11
C VAL A 128 -13.71 -1.24 8.49
N ARG A 129 -15.04 -1.28 8.59
CA ARG A 129 -15.74 -1.54 9.86
C ARG A 129 -15.37 -2.91 10.43
N SER A 130 -15.51 -3.96 9.62
CA SER A 130 -15.18 -5.33 10.02
C SER A 130 -13.71 -5.50 10.40
N LEU A 131 -12.79 -4.90 9.64
CA LEU A 131 -11.36 -4.90 9.96
C LEU A 131 -11.09 -4.20 11.29
N THR A 132 -11.75 -3.07 11.54
CA THR A 132 -11.61 -2.31 12.79
C THR A 132 -12.12 -3.11 13.99
N GLU A 133 -13.30 -3.71 13.87
CA GLU A 133 -13.89 -4.56 14.92
C GLU A 133 -13.04 -5.80 15.21
N THR A 134 -12.47 -6.42 14.17
CA THR A 134 -11.60 -7.58 14.32
C THR A 134 -10.28 -7.20 14.96
N THR A 135 -9.64 -6.12 14.48
CA THR A 135 -8.39 -5.61 15.05
C THR A 135 -8.56 -5.27 16.53
N ARG A 136 -9.64 -4.59 16.93
CA ARG A 136 -9.92 -4.25 18.34
C ARG A 136 -10.06 -5.46 19.27
N ARG A 137 -10.42 -6.64 18.75
CA ARG A 137 -10.51 -7.88 19.55
C ARG A 137 -9.14 -8.53 19.78
N CYS A 138 -8.12 -8.14 19.01
CA CYS A 138 -6.81 -8.78 18.96
C CYS A 138 -5.65 -7.89 19.46
N VAL A 139 -5.93 -6.62 19.76
CA VAL A 139 -4.96 -5.61 20.26
C VAL A 139 -5.21 -5.24 21.71
#